data_AF-A0A2E3CM93-F1
#
_entry.id   AF-A0A2E3CM93-F1
#
_cell.length_a   1.000
_cell.length_b   1.000
_cell.length_c   1.000
_cell.angle_alpha   90.00
_cell.angle_beta   90.00
_cell.angle_gamma   90.00
#
_symmetry.space_group_name_H-M   'P 1'
#
loop_
_entity.id
_entity.type
_entity.pdbx_description
1 polymer ?
#
loop_
_entity_poly.entity_id
_entity_poly.type
_entity_poly.pdbx_seq_one_letter_code
_entity_poly.pdbx_strand_id
1 'polypeptide(L)'
;MSEYVTLEQRGHVSVLTLDNGENRWTTNMVRELNAALDEVEQTEGPQALVTASSDSKFFSNGLDLDWITSKGEHDGGDRKVFGDEAMKLFSRLITFPMPTIAAVNGHAFGAGFMWALCHDQRVMRRDRGMMCANEVEIGMAIPEPELALFHHKLPRHAFYETVQFAKRWTGEAAFSAGFVQELAEEDEVTDTAVERGEELSRFGGNRNVFGWMKEHIWGPEAAINKVDGPAHMLAHNDEYPHPPRFS
;
A
#
# COMPACT_ATOMS: atom_id res chain seq x y z
N MET A 1 15.51 19.01 1.73
CA MET A 1 15.43 17.62 1.21
C MET A 1 14.62 16.85 2.23
N SER A 2 13.67 16.03 1.78
CA SER A 2 12.86 15.19 2.66
C SER A 2 13.77 14.27 3.48
N GLU A 3 13.40 14.04 4.74
CA GLU A 3 14.18 13.20 5.67
C GLU A 3 13.71 11.73 5.61
N TYR A 4 12.48 11.48 5.13
CA TYR A 4 11.87 10.15 5.15
C TYR A 4 11.77 9.50 3.78
N VAL A 5 11.72 10.28 2.70
CA VAL A 5 11.47 9.75 1.36
C VAL A 5 12.25 10.49 0.28
N THR A 6 12.51 9.80 -0.83
CA THR A 6 13.01 10.41 -2.06
C THR A 6 12.09 10.04 -3.22
N LEU A 7 11.97 10.94 -4.19
CA LEU A 7 11.15 10.75 -5.38
C LEU A 7 12.01 10.94 -6.62
N GLU A 8 12.03 9.94 -7.49
CA GLU A 8 12.69 10.02 -8.79
C GLU A 8 11.76 9.54 -9.91
N GLN A 9 11.98 10.02 -11.13
CA GLN A 9 11.22 9.59 -12.31
C GLN A 9 12.09 8.66 -13.17
N ARG A 10 11.57 7.47 -13.48
CA ARG A 10 12.16 6.50 -14.41
C ARG A 10 11.16 6.19 -15.51
N GLY A 11 11.34 6.76 -16.70
CA GLY A 11 10.36 6.61 -17.79
C GLY A 11 8.99 7.14 -17.38
N HIS A 12 7.94 6.32 -17.48
CA HIS A 12 6.57 6.62 -17.03
C HIS A 12 6.29 6.09 -15.62
N VAL A 13 7.32 5.99 -14.78
CA VAL A 13 7.20 5.50 -13.41
C VAL A 13 7.80 6.51 -12.44
N SER A 14 6.99 6.99 -11.51
CA SER A 14 7.49 7.67 -10.32
C SER A 14 7.92 6.63 -9.29
N VAL A 15 9.18 6.68 -8.86
CA VAL A 15 9.74 5.79 -7.84
C VAL A 15 9.89 6.57 -6.53
N LEU A 16 9.01 6.26 -5.58
CA LEU A 16 8.97 6.82 -4.24
C LEU A 16 9.71 5.88 -3.28
N THR A 17 10.91 6.25 -2.88
CA THR A 17 11.77 5.44 -2.01
C THR A 17 11.69 5.90 -0.58
N LEU A 18 11.32 5.02 0.35
CA LEU A 18 11.41 5.25 1.78
C LEU A 18 12.89 5.18 2.19
N ASP A 19 13.39 6.22 2.83
CA ASP A 19 14.82 6.44 3.09
C ASP A 19 15.10 6.90 4.53
N ASN A 20 14.58 6.15 5.52
CA ASN A 20 14.81 6.42 6.94
C ASN A 20 15.04 5.13 7.74
N GLY A 21 16.15 4.45 7.42
CA GLY A 21 16.59 3.23 8.11
C GLY A 21 15.56 2.11 8.04
N GLU A 22 15.02 1.70 9.19
CA GLU A 22 13.99 0.65 9.24
C GLU A 22 12.61 1.10 8.69
N ASN A 23 12.49 2.37 8.25
CA ASN A 23 11.29 2.96 7.68
C ASN A 23 10.07 2.78 8.60
N ARG A 24 10.23 3.22 9.86
CA ARG A 24 9.20 3.13 10.89
C ARG A 24 8.22 4.30 10.79
N TRP A 25 6.94 3.97 10.99
CA TRP A 25 5.83 4.89 10.78
C TRP A 25 5.68 5.85 11.95
N THR A 26 5.78 7.13 11.62
CA THR A 26 5.50 8.27 12.49
C THR A 26 4.56 9.24 11.76
N THR A 27 4.02 10.24 12.46
CA THR A 27 3.19 11.28 11.82
C THR A 27 3.97 12.05 10.76
N ASN A 28 5.25 12.30 10.99
CA ASN A 28 6.10 13.00 10.01
C ASN A 28 6.31 12.16 8.74
N MET A 29 6.57 10.85 8.88
CA MET A 29 6.66 9.94 7.73
C MET A 29 5.36 9.94 6.91
N VAL A 30 4.21 9.88 7.56
CA VAL A 30 2.88 9.91 6.89
C VAL A 30 2.69 11.20 6.08
N ARG A 31 3.14 12.34 6.60
CA ARG A 31 3.02 13.63 5.92
C ARG A 31 3.96 13.76 4.74
N GLU A 32 5.21 13.29 4.87
CA GLU A 32 6.16 13.30 3.76
C GLU A 32 5.74 12.35 2.63
N LEU A 33 5.19 11.18 2.96
CA LEU A 33 4.57 10.30 1.97
C LEU A 33 3.40 11.00 1.25
N ASN A 34 2.52 11.68 1.98
CA ASN A 34 1.43 12.44 1.35
C ASN A 34 1.93 13.54 0.42
N ALA A 35 2.95 14.31 0.83
CA ALA A 35 3.52 15.36 0.00
C ALA A 35 4.14 14.78 -1.28
N ALA A 36 4.86 13.65 -1.18
CA ALA A 36 5.41 12.98 -2.35
C ALA A 36 4.30 12.44 -3.28
N LEU A 37 3.20 11.91 -2.73
CA LEU A 37 2.04 11.50 -3.53
C LEU A 37 1.36 12.70 -4.23
N ASP A 38 1.33 13.88 -3.59
CA ASP A 38 0.82 15.11 -4.22
C ASP A 38 1.65 15.45 -5.47
N GLU A 39 2.98 15.32 -5.40
CA GLU A 39 3.88 15.54 -6.53
C GLU A 39 3.64 14.52 -7.66
N VAL A 40 3.47 13.24 -7.32
CA VAL A 40 3.17 12.17 -8.29
C VAL A 40 1.83 12.45 -9.00
N GLU A 41 0.82 12.94 -8.30
CA GLU A 41 -0.47 13.29 -8.89
C GLU A 41 -0.39 14.47 -9.87
N GLN A 42 0.63 15.35 -9.78
CA GLN A 42 0.84 16.44 -10.74
C GLN A 42 1.45 16.00 -12.07
N THR A 43 1.88 14.74 -12.18
CA THR A 43 2.43 14.20 -13.44
C THR A 43 1.31 14.11 -14.49
N GLU A 44 1.64 14.04 -15.79
CA GLU A 44 0.66 13.95 -16.88
C GLU A 44 0.98 12.79 -17.82
N GLY A 45 -0.04 12.27 -18.52
CA GLY A 45 0.12 11.17 -19.48
C GLY A 45 0.22 9.78 -18.83
N PRO A 46 0.79 8.78 -19.53
CA PRO A 46 1.07 7.46 -18.97
C PRO A 46 1.90 7.59 -17.70
N GLN A 47 1.46 6.94 -16.62
CA GLN A 47 2.15 6.99 -15.34
C GLN A 47 1.81 5.77 -14.48
N ALA A 48 2.79 5.30 -13.72
CA ALA A 48 2.62 4.40 -12.58
C ALA A 48 3.44 4.89 -11.38
N LEU A 49 3.09 4.42 -10.19
CA LEU A 49 3.83 4.65 -8.96
C LEU A 49 4.48 3.33 -8.51
N VAL A 50 5.78 3.37 -8.24
CA VAL A 50 6.49 2.33 -7.49
C VAL A 50 6.86 2.90 -6.12
N THR A 51 6.58 2.16 -5.04
CA THR A 51 7.20 2.45 -3.75
C THR A 51 8.30 1.44 -3.45
N ALA A 52 9.43 1.92 -2.97
CA ALA A 52 10.62 1.13 -2.67
C ALA A 52 11.22 1.53 -1.32
N SER A 53 12.32 0.89 -0.93
CA SER A 53 13.11 1.23 0.26
C SER A 53 14.58 1.32 -0.10
N SER A 54 15.29 2.26 0.52
CA SER A 54 16.76 2.35 0.46
C SER A 54 17.44 1.35 1.40
N ASP A 55 16.75 0.84 2.42
CA ASP A 55 17.29 -0.11 3.37
C ASP A 55 17.23 -1.55 2.84
N SER A 56 18.37 -2.22 2.82
CA SER A 56 18.52 -3.59 2.29
C SER A 56 17.70 -4.67 3.03
N LYS A 57 17.31 -4.44 4.29
CA LYS A 57 16.64 -5.42 5.15
C LYS A 57 15.17 -5.14 5.34
N PHE A 58 14.76 -3.88 5.27
CA PHE A 58 13.40 -3.44 5.54
C PHE A 58 12.82 -2.73 4.34
N PHE A 59 11.67 -3.23 3.87
CA PHE A 59 10.76 -2.39 3.14
C PHE A 59 10.15 -1.36 4.13
N SER A 60 9.60 -1.86 5.24
CA SER A 60 9.21 -1.04 6.39
C SER A 60 8.94 -1.91 7.63
N ASN A 61 9.44 -1.47 8.79
CA ASN A 61 9.25 -2.15 10.07
C ASN A 61 8.04 -1.66 10.89
N GLY A 62 7.04 -1.08 10.22
CA GLY A 62 5.76 -0.75 10.83
C GLY A 62 5.81 0.43 11.80
N LEU A 63 4.88 0.47 12.76
CA LEU A 63 4.76 1.56 13.72
C LEU A 63 6.04 1.76 14.53
N ASP A 64 6.48 3.01 14.67
CA ASP A 64 7.56 3.33 15.60
C ASP A 64 7.05 3.23 17.06
N LEU A 65 7.38 2.12 17.72
CA LEU A 65 6.97 1.85 19.09
C LEU A 65 7.67 2.74 20.12
N ASP A 66 8.92 3.13 19.86
CA ASP A 66 9.68 4.01 20.74
C ASP A 66 9.07 5.42 20.70
N TRP A 67 8.72 5.88 19.50
CA TRP A 67 8.00 7.12 19.30
C TRP A 67 6.61 7.08 19.95
N ILE A 68 5.74 6.12 19.62
CA ILE A 68 4.32 6.14 20.05
C ILE A 68 4.15 6.01 21.56
N THR A 69 5.06 5.30 22.25
CA THR A 69 4.99 5.07 23.70
C THR A 69 5.75 6.10 24.54
N SER A 70 6.55 6.97 23.89
CA SER A 70 7.33 7.97 24.59
C SER A 70 6.45 8.98 25.36
N LYS A 71 6.89 9.36 26.57
CA LYS A 71 6.17 10.29 27.46
C LYS A 71 6.49 11.77 27.22
N GLY A 72 7.38 12.09 26.27
CA GLY A 72 7.91 13.43 26.04
C GLY A 72 8.00 13.82 24.57
N GLU A 73 8.80 14.85 24.31
CA GLU A 73 9.12 15.28 22.95
C GLU A 73 9.87 14.16 22.21
N HIS A 74 9.52 13.98 20.95
CA HIS A 74 10.15 13.07 20.01
C HIS A 74 9.95 13.66 18.63
N ASP A 75 10.92 13.47 17.75
CA ASP A 75 10.95 13.98 16.38
C ASP A 75 9.95 13.31 15.40
N GLY A 76 9.20 12.28 15.80
CA GLY A 76 8.21 11.61 14.93
C GLY A 76 6.89 12.39 14.73
N GLY A 77 6.76 13.57 15.34
CA GLY A 77 5.56 14.41 15.22
C GLY A 77 4.44 14.08 16.21
N ASP A 78 3.27 14.67 16.00
CA ASP A 78 2.12 14.57 16.93
C ASP A 78 1.46 13.19 16.86
N ARG A 79 1.51 12.45 17.97
CA ARG A 79 0.92 11.11 18.11
C ARG A 79 -0.59 11.10 18.04
N LYS A 80 -1.26 12.20 18.45
CA LYS A 80 -2.72 12.24 18.59
C LYS A 80 -3.45 12.11 17.26
N VAL A 81 -2.82 12.60 16.19
CA VAL A 81 -3.39 12.61 14.83
C VAL A 81 -2.92 11.42 13.98
N PHE A 82 -1.96 10.64 14.48
CA PHE A 82 -1.30 9.59 13.71
C PHE A 82 -2.27 8.58 13.11
N GLY A 83 -3.15 7.99 13.93
CA GLY A 83 -4.09 6.96 13.46
C GLY A 83 -4.97 7.48 12.33
N ASP A 84 -5.56 8.66 12.49
CA ASP A 84 -6.41 9.28 11.48
C ASP A 84 -5.64 9.63 10.20
N GLU A 85 -4.42 10.18 10.31
CA GLU A 85 -3.61 10.54 9.15
C GLU A 85 -3.10 9.29 8.40
N ALA A 86 -2.68 8.25 9.12
CA ALA A 86 -2.23 6.98 8.54
C ALA A 86 -3.38 6.28 7.79
N MET A 87 -4.58 6.19 8.40
CA MET A 87 -5.75 5.61 7.74
C MET A 87 -6.14 6.38 6.46
N LYS A 88 -6.06 7.71 6.48
CA LYS A 88 -6.31 8.54 5.29
C LYS A 88 -5.27 8.29 4.21
N LEU A 89 -3.99 8.15 4.57
CA LEU A 89 -2.93 7.82 3.60
C LEU A 89 -3.15 6.43 2.98
N PHE A 90 -3.50 5.42 3.78
CA PHE A 90 -3.80 4.08 3.27
C PHE A 90 -5.02 4.07 2.34
N SER A 91 -6.07 4.81 2.71
CA SER A 91 -7.26 5.01 1.87
C SER A 91 -6.88 5.69 0.54
N ARG A 92 -6.09 6.76 0.59
CA ARG A 92 -5.60 7.45 -0.62
C ARG A 92 -4.81 6.52 -1.53
N LEU A 93 -3.91 5.69 -0.97
CA LEU A 93 -3.08 4.80 -1.78
C LEU A 93 -3.89 3.65 -2.40
N ILE A 94 -4.83 3.05 -1.66
CA ILE A 94 -5.66 1.96 -2.19
C ILE A 94 -6.60 2.45 -3.30
N THR A 95 -6.98 3.73 -3.29
CA THR A 95 -7.75 4.36 -4.38
C THR A 95 -6.93 5.24 -5.32
N PHE A 96 -5.60 5.16 -5.26
CA PHE A 96 -4.70 6.04 -6.02
C PHE A 96 -4.98 5.97 -7.54
N PRO A 97 -5.03 7.10 -8.26
CA PRO A 97 -5.65 7.19 -9.58
C PRO A 97 -4.77 6.66 -10.73
N MET A 98 -3.72 5.91 -10.42
CA MET A 98 -2.83 5.26 -11.37
C MET A 98 -2.33 3.93 -10.80
N PRO A 99 -1.81 3.01 -11.63
CA PRO A 99 -1.27 1.74 -11.16
C PRO A 99 -0.19 1.94 -10.09
N THR A 100 -0.26 1.18 -9.01
CA THR A 100 0.72 1.23 -7.92
C THR A 100 1.36 -0.13 -7.66
N ILE A 101 2.69 -0.15 -7.54
CA ILE A 101 3.48 -1.36 -7.29
C ILE A 101 4.36 -1.15 -6.05
N ALA A 102 4.35 -2.09 -5.12
CA ALA A 102 5.30 -2.12 -4.01
C ALA A 102 6.50 -3.02 -4.35
N ALA A 103 7.70 -2.46 -4.30
CA ALA A 103 8.98 -3.16 -4.40
C ALA A 103 9.42 -3.61 -2.99
N VAL A 104 8.94 -4.77 -2.55
CA VAL A 104 9.17 -5.32 -1.21
C VAL A 104 10.52 -6.04 -1.17
N ASN A 105 11.58 -5.27 -1.03
CA ASN A 105 12.96 -5.75 -1.02
C ASN A 105 13.35 -6.41 0.31
N GLY A 106 12.56 -6.27 1.38
CA GLY A 106 12.89 -6.78 2.71
C GLY A 106 11.67 -7.06 3.58
N HIS A 107 11.82 -6.93 4.89
CA HIS A 107 10.72 -7.09 5.84
C HIS A 107 9.68 -5.96 5.69
N ALA A 108 8.40 -6.34 5.69
CA ALA A 108 7.25 -5.46 5.66
C ALA A 108 6.31 -5.84 6.81
N PHE A 109 6.46 -5.19 7.97
CA PHE A 109 5.76 -5.55 9.22
C PHE A 109 4.73 -4.49 9.62
N GLY A 110 3.61 -4.93 10.19
CA GLY A 110 2.51 -4.08 10.64
C GLY A 110 2.09 -3.05 9.59
N ALA A 111 2.22 -1.76 9.91
CA ALA A 111 1.94 -0.66 8.97
C ALA A 111 2.72 -0.76 7.64
N GLY A 112 3.93 -1.34 7.64
CA GLY A 112 4.70 -1.62 6.43
C GLY A 112 4.07 -2.71 5.55
N PHE A 113 3.45 -3.73 6.16
CA PHE A 113 2.68 -4.72 5.41
C PHE A 113 1.41 -4.09 4.84
N MET A 114 0.68 -3.32 5.64
CA MET A 114 -0.52 -2.61 5.19
C MET A 114 -0.22 -1.66 4.03
N TRP A 115 0.87 -0.90 4.11
CA TRP A 115 1.36 -0.05 3.02
C TRP A 115 1.60 -0.84 1.74
N ALA A 116 2.31 -1.98 1.81
CA ALA A 116 2.50 -2.85 0.66
C ALA A 116 1.16 -3.39 0.12
N LEU A 117 0.22 -3.74 0.99
CA LEU A 117 -1.10 -4.24 0.58
C LEU A 117 -1.96 -3.16 -0.08
N CYS A 118 -1.85 -1.89 0.30
CA CYS A 118 -2.56 -0.80 -0.36
C CYS A 118 -2.21 -0.69 -1.86
N HIS A 119 -1.05 -1.21 -2.30
CA HIS A 119 -0.68 -1.22 -3.71
C HIS A 119 -1.53 -2.19 -4.54
N ASP A 120 -1.60 -1.95 -5.85
CA ASP A 120 -2.26 -2.86 -6.78
C ASP A 120 -1.48 -4.17 -6.89
N GLN A 121 -0.16 -4.07 -7.06
CA GLN A 121 0.73 -5.22 -7.15
C GLN A 121 1.90 -5.12 -6.18
N ARG A 122 2.48 -6.27 -5.85
CA ARG A 122 3.72 -6.39 -5.07
C ARG A 122 4.70 -7.27 -5.83
N VAL A 123 5.92 -6.77 -5.97
CA VAL A 123 7.11 -7.56 -6.30
C VAL A 123 7.86 -7.77 -4.99
N MET A 124 8.15 -9.01 -4.63
CA MET A 124 8.84 -9.31 -3.37
C MET A 124 10.13 -10.06 -3.64
N ARG A 125 11.15 -9.80 -2.81
CA ARG A 125 12.38 -10.59 -2.83
C ARG A 125 12.09 -12.07 -2.57
N ARG A 126 12.77 -12.96 -3.32
CA ARG A 126 12.53 -14.41 -3.28
C ARG A 126 13.04 -15.09 -2.01
N ASP A 127 14.26 -14.77 -1.58
CA ASP A 127 15.00 -15.54 -0.58
C ASP A 127 14.74 -15.09 0.88
N ARG A 128 14.81 -13.78 1.12
CA ARG A 128 14.74 -13.12 2.43
C ARG A 128 13.69 -12.03 2.43
N GLY A 129 13.30 -11.61 3.63
CA GLY A 129 12.17 -10.70 3.82
C GLY A 129 10.90 -11.48 4.20
N MET A 130 10.06 -10.81 4.97
CA MET A 130 8.83 -11.39 5.51
C MET A 130 7.76 -10.32 5.51
N MET A 131 6.54 -10.67 5.13
CA MET A 131 5.35 -9.85 5.36
C MET A 131 4.59 -10.38 6.58
N CYS A 132 4.27 -9.54 7.55
CA CYS A 132 3.67 -9.99 8.81
C CYS A 132 2.82 -8.91 9.47
N ALA A 133 1.59 -9.27 9.85
CA ALA A 133 0.76 -8.53 10.78
C ALA A 133 1.02 -9.10 12.19
N ASN A 134 1.99 -8.53 12.91
CA ASN A 134 2.47 -9.06 14.20
C ASN A 134 1.78 -8.44 15.43
N GLU A 135 0.72 -7.67 15.23
CA GLU A 135 0.01 -6.90 16.25
C GLU A 135 -0.42 -7.79 17.43
N VAL A 136 -0.98 -8.97 17.14
CA VAL A 136 -1.41 -9.91 18.19
C VAL A 136 -0.24 -10.45 19.02
N GLU A 137 0.96 -10.63 18.43
CA GLU A 137 2.15 -11.08 19.17
C GLU A 137 2.65 -10.01 20.16
N ILE A 138 2.42 -8.74 19.85
CA ILE A 138 2.84 -7.60 20.70
C ILE A 138 1.70 -7.05 21.58
N GLY A 139 0.55 -7.73 21.60
CA GLY A 139 -0.60 -7.35 22.43
C GLY A 139 -1.40 -6.15 21.91
N MET A 140 -1.27 -5.81 20.63
CA MET A 140 -2.07 -4.79 19.96
C MET A 140 -3.23 -5.41 19.20
N ALA A 141 -4.38 -4.74 19.20
CA ALA A 141 -5.52 -5.11 18.38
C ALA A 141 -5.44 -4.39 17.02
N ILE A 142 -5.73 -5.10 15.93
CA ILE A 142 -5.89 -4.52 14.60
C ILE A 142 -7.27 -3.84 14.54
N PRO A 143 -7.36 -2.52 14.31
CA PRO A 143 -8.63 -1.82 14.14
C PRO A 143 -9.44 -2.32 12.94
N GLU A 144 -10.76 -2.11 12.99
CA GLU A 144 -11.69 -2.57 11.94
C GLU A 144 -11.34 -2.08 10.51
N PRO A 145 -10.91 -0.83 10.27
CA PRO A 145 -10.48 -0.40 8.93
C PRO A 145 -9.28 -1.18 8.38
N GLU A 146 -8.32 -1.52 9.24
CA GLU A 146 -7.15 -2.32 8.86
C GLU A 146 -7.54 -3.78 8.60
N LEU A 147 -8.44 -4.35 9.42
CA LEU A 147 -9.03 -5.67 9.16
C LEU A 147 -9.76 -5.71 7.82
N ALA A 148 -10.49 -4.65 7.46
CA ALA A 148 -11.14 -4.55 6.15
C ALA A 148 -10.10 -4.55 5.02
N LEU A 149 -9.01 -3.77 5.14
CA LEU A 149 -7.90 -3.79 4.19
C LEU A 149 -7.37 -5.22 3.98
N PHE A 150 -7.03 -5.93 5.06
CA PHE A 150 -6.55 -7.31 4.98
C PHE A 150 -7.58 -8.24 4.35
N HIS A 151 -8.85 -8.15 4.75
CA HIS A 151 -9.93 -8.98 4.23
C HIS A 151 -10.11 -8.82 2.72
N HIS A 152 -9.94 -7.60 2.22
CA HIS A 152 -10.13 -7.25 0.83
C HIS A 152 -8.92 -7.55 -0.06
N LYS A 153 -7.70 -7.35 0.46
CA LYS A 153 -6.46 -7.46 -0.31
C LYS A 153 -5.80 -8.83 -0.18
N LEU A 154 -6.22 -9.66 0.76
CA LEU A 154 -5.77 -11.03 0.89
C LEU A 154 -6.81 -12.05 0.39
N PRO A 155 -6.36 -13.17 -0.19
CA PRO A 155 -7.18 -14.36 -0.33
C PRO A 155 -7.76 -14.79 1.03
N ARG A 156 -9.02 -15.25 1.04
CA ARG A 156 -9.73 -15.65 2.28
C ARG A 156 -8.96 -16.65 3.16
N HIS A 157 -8.22 -17.59 2.55
CA HIS A 157 -7.42 -18.57 3.30
C HIS A 157 -6.21 -17.92 3.99
N ALA A 158 -5.63 -16.88 3.41
CA ALA A 158 -4.48 -16.16 3.94
C ALA A 158 -4.89 -15.11 4.98
N PHE A 159 -6.10 -14.55 4.87
CA PHE A 159 -6.62 -13.52 5.77
C PHE A 159 -6.56 -13.95 7.24
N TYR A 160 -7.21 -15.07 7.60
CA TYR A 160 -7.29 -15.50 9.00
C TYR A 160 -5.92 -15.88 9.57
N GLU A 161 -5.09 -16.57 8.78
CA GLU A 161 -3.72 -16.89 9.19
C GLU A 161 -2.88 -15.64 9.44
N THR A 162 -3.07 -14.60 8.62
CA THR A 162 -2.38 -13.32 8.76
C THR A 162 -2.79 -12.61 10.05
N VAL A 163 -4.08 -12.31 10.22
CA VAL A 163 -4.53 -11.41 11.30
C VAL A 163 -4.68 -12.10 12.66
N GLN A 164 -5.01 -13.40 12.69
CA GLN A 164 -5.24 -14.13 13.94
C GLN A 164 -4.00 -14.84 14.46
N PHE A 165 -3.16 -15.36 13.55
CA PHE A 165 -1.99 -16.17 13.91
C PHE A 165 -0.66 -15.48 13.63
N ALA A 166 -0.67 -14.21 13.22
CA ALA A 166 0.53 -13.44 12.87
C ALA A 166 1.46 -14.22 11.93
N LYS A 167 0.89 -14.91 10.94
CA LYS A 167 1.70 -15.72 10.03
C LYS A 167 2.73 -14.84 9.32
N ARG A 168 3.99 -15.28 9.40
CA ARG A 168 5.11 -14.68 8.68
C ARG A 168 5.15 -15.26 7.28
N TRP A 169 4.90 -14.42 6.28
CA TRP A 169 4.89 -14.82 4.88
C TRP A 169 6.24 -14.56 4.23
N THR A 170 6.91 -15.63 3.79
CA THR A 170 8.06 -15.52 2.88
C THR A 170 7.60 -15.06 1.49
N GLY A 171 8.53 -14.63 0.64
CA GLY A 171 8.23 -14.32 -0.76
C GLY A 171 7.49 -15.46 -1.46
N GLU A 172 8.04 -16.68 -1.41
CA GLU A 172 7.41 -17.86 -2.03
C GLU A 172 6.02 -18.18 -1.47
N ALA A 173 5.83 -18.06 -0.15
CA ALA A 173 4.53 -18.34 0.47
C ALA A 173 3.49 -17.26 0.10
N ALA A 174 3.89 -15.99 0.07
CA ALA A 174 3.03 -14.87 -0.32
C ALA A 174 2.64 -14.93 -1.80
N PHE A 175 3.59 -15.32 -2.67
CA PHE A 175 3.36 -15.55 -4.09
C PHE A 175 2.42 -16.74 -4.31
N SER A 176 2.66 -17.86 -3.62
CA SER A 176 1.81 -19.05 -3.69
C SER A 176 0.39 -18.78 -3.18
N ALA A 177 0.24 -17.95 -2.15
CA ALA A 177 -1.06 -17.52 -1.67
C ALA A 177 -1.79 -16.61 -2.67
N GLY A 178 -1.04 -15.85 -3.48
CA GLY A 178 -1.55 -15.02 -4.57
C GLY A 178 -1.70 -13.53 -4.23
N PHE A 179 -1.15 -13.06 -3.11
CA PHE A 179 -1.15 -11.62 -2.80
C PHE A 179 0.16 -10.93 -3.17
N VAL A 180 1.25 -11.66 -3.46
CA VAL A 180 2.42 -11.16 -4.18
C VAL A 180 2.35 -11.63 -5.64
N GLN A 181 2.60 -10.73 -6.59
CA GLN A 181 2.41 -11.01 -8.02
C GLN A 181 3.68 -11.50 -8.69
N GLU A 182 4.84 -11.17 -8.14
CA GLU A 182 6.12 -11.48 -8.75
C GLU A 182 7.23 -11.61 -7.71
N LEU A 183 8.21 -12.45 -8.02
CA LEU A 183 9.40 -12.68 -7.19
C LEU A 183 10.66 -12.29 -7.95
N ALA A 184 11.54 -11.55 -7.30
CA ALA A 184 12.81 -11.10 -7.85
C ALA A 184 13.97 -11.41 -6.88
N GLU A 185 15.20 -11.39 -7.40
CA GLU A 185 16.40 -11.45 -6.56
C GLU A 185 16.66 -10.10 -5.86
N GLU A 186 17.52 -10.10 -4.84
CA GLU A 186 17.71 -8.97 -3.91
C GLU A 186 17.89 -7.60 -4.58
N ASP A 187 18.73 -7.57 -5.60
CA ASP A 187 19.16 -6.39 -6.36
C ASP A 187 18.24 -6.06 -7.54
N GLU A 188 17.27 -6.92 -7.84
CA GLU A 188 16.37 -6.79 -8.99
C GLU A 188 14.95 -6.36 -8.60
N VAL A 189 14.60 -6.35 -7.30
CA VAL A 189 13.21 -6.11 -6.86
C VAL A 189 12.66 -4.77 -7.35
N THR A 190 13.41 -3.68 -7.17
CA THR A 190 12.97 -2.35 -7.60
C THR A 190 12.91 -2.24 -9.11
N ASP A 191 13.91 -2.76 -9.83
CA ASP A 191 13.93 -2.70 -11.28
C ASP A 191 12.80 -3.53 -11.90
N THR A 192 12.52 -4.72 -11.36
CA THR A 192 11.36 -5.56 -11.73
C THR A 192 10.04 -4.82 -11.46
N ALA A 193 9.92 -4.12 -10.34
CA ALA A 193 8.73 -3.31 -10.03
C ALA A 193 8.57 -2.12 -10.98
N VAL A 194 9.66 -1.50 -11.41
CA VAL A 194 9.67 -0.42 -12.41
C VAL A 194 9.27 -0.94 -13.78
N GLU A 195 9.79 -2.08 -14.22
CA GLU A 195 9.38 -2.73 -15.47
C GLU A 195 7.88 -3.02 -15.46
N ARG A 196 7.36 -3.57 -14.35
CA ARG A 196 5.92 -3.78 -14.16
C ARG A 196 5.13 -2.47 -14.19
N GLY A 197 5.66 -1.42 -13.56
CA GLY A 197 5.07 -0.08 -13.60
C GLY A 197 4.97 0.47 -15.02
N GLU A 198 6.03 0.32 -15.82
CA GLU A 198 6.07 0.77 -17.21
C GLU A 198 5.03 0.04 -18.07
N GLU A 199 4.88 -1.29 -17.92
CA GLU A 199 3.84 -2.08 -18.60
C GLU A 199 2.41 -1.57 -18.30
N LEU A 200 2.18 -1.16 -17.05
CA LEU A 200 0.87 -0.72 -16.57
C LEU A 200 0.62 0.78 -16.79
N SER A 201 1.66 1.58 -16.98
CA SER A 201 1.65 3.06 -17.02
C SER A 201 0.58 3.67 -17.93
N ARG A 202 0.28 3.05 -19.08
CA ARG A 202 -0.78 3.49 -20.01
C ARG A 202 -2.16 3.61 -19.34
N PHE A 203 -2.42 2.89 -18.25
CA PHE A 203 -3.64 3.03 -17.48
C PHE A 203 -3.68 4.32 -16.65
N GLY A 204 -2.55 4.81 -16.15
CA GLY A 204 -2.44 6.10 -15.46
C GLY A 204 -2.73 7.30 -16.37
N GLY A 205 -2.57 7.13 -17.70
CA GLY A 205 -3.06 8.10 -18.68
C GLY A 205 -4.58 8.31 -18.64
N ASN A 206 -5.33 7.35 -18.10
CA ASN A 206 -6.79 7.43 -17.90
C ASN A 206 -7.15 7.63 -16.42
N ARG A 207 -6.41 8.46 -15.69
CA ARG A 207 -6.50 8.61 -14.24
C ARG A 207 -7.91 8.82 -13.67
N ASN A 208 -8.75 9.57 -14.38
CA ASN A 208 -10.12 9.82 -13.95
C ASN A 208 -10.93 8.53 -13.91
N VAL A 209 -10.76 7.66 -14.92
CA VAL A 209 -11.44 6.37 -15.00
C VAL A 209 -10.80 5.36 -14.04
N PHE A 210 -9.47 5.30 -14.00
CA PHE A 210 -8.76 4.35 -13.12
C PHE A 210 -9.05 4.63 -11.64
N GLY A 211 -8.91 5.88 -11.20
CA GLY A 211 -9.25 6.30 -9.84
C GLY A 211 -10.73 6.09 -9.52
N TRP A 212 -11.64 6.47 -10.44
CA TRP A 212 -13.07 6.21 -10.26
C TRP A 212 -13.35 4.71 -10.05
N MET A 213 -12.75 3.83 -10.86
CA MET A 213 -12.93 2.39 -10.69
C MET A 213 -12.39 1.91 -9.34
N LYS A 214 -11.23 2.38 -8.89
CA LYS A 214 -10.70 2.00 -7.56
C LYS A 214 -11.58 2.47 -6.41
N GLU A 215 -12.13 3.69 -6.48
CA GLU A 215 -13.12 4.17 -5.50
C GLU A 215 -14.37 3.26 -5.44
N HIS A 216 -14.76 2.64 -6.57
CA HIS A 216 -15.90 1.71 -6.61
C HIS A 216 -15.54 0.26 -6.25
N ILE A 217 -14.25 -0.06 -6.10
CA ILE A 217 -13.78 -1.34 -5.59
C ILE A 217 -13.49 -1.24 -4.08
N TRP A 218 -12.89 -0.12 -3.64
CA TRP A 218 -12.32 0.02 -2.28
C TRP A 218 -12.87 1.19 -1.48
N GLY A 219 -13.42 2.20 -2.13
CA GLY A 219 -13.88 3.44 -1.50
C GLY A 219 -15.23 3.31 -0.79
N PRO A 220 -15.84 4.44 -0.38
CA PRO A 220 -17.08 4.45 0.40
C PRO A 220 -18.28 3.84 -0.36
N GLU A 221 -18.22 3.82 -1.69
CA GLU A 221 -19.27 3.31 -2.56
C GLU A 221 -18.98 1.89 -3.09
N ALA A 222 -18.00 1.18 -2.50
CA ALA A 222 -17.51 -0.09 -2.99
C ALA A 222 -18.60 -1.17 -3.11
N ALA A 223 -18.68 -1.81 -4.28
CA ALA A 223 -19.70 -2.83 -4.56
C ALA A 223 -19.63 -4.05 -3.63
N ILE A 224 -18.43 -4.35 -3.11
CA ILE A 224 -18.19 -5.46 -2.18
C ILE A 224 -18.45 -5.08 -0.71
N ASN A 225 -18.69 -3.80 -0.41
CA ASN A 225 -18.94 -3.27 0.93
C ASN A 225 -20.38 -2.81 1.15
N LYS A 226 -21.21 -2.84 0.09
CA LYS A 226 -22.63 -2.52 0.19
C LYS A 226 -23.43 -3.70 0.76
N VAL A 227 -24.51 -3.35 1.46
CA VAL A 227 -25.41 -4.28 2.13
C VAL A 227 -26.04 -5.29 1.15
N ASP A 228 -26.16 -4.88 -0.12
CA ASP A 228 -26.80 -5.65 -1.18
C ASP A 228 -25.77 -6.08 -2.23
N GLY A 229 -24.93 -7.06 -1.88
CA GLY A 229 -23.77 -7.50 -2.67
C GLY A 229 -23.99 -7.76 -4.18
N PRO A 230 -22.94 -8.20 -4.91
CA PRO A 230 -22.82 -8.04 -6.36
C PRO A 230 -24.05 -8.42 -7.22
N ALA A 231 -24.81 -9.44 -6.82
CA ALA A 231 -26.01 -9.86 -7.55
C ALA A 231 -27.15 -8.82 -7.53
N HIS A 232 -27.38 -8.13 -6.41
CA HIS A 232 -28.42 -7.11 -6.33
C HIS A 232 -28.01 -5.86 -7.12
N MET A 233 -26.75 -5.45 -7.01
CA MET A 233 -26.23 -4.32 -7.77
C MET A 233 -26.32 -4.53 -9.29
N LEU A 234 -26.03 -5.75 -9.75
CA LEU A 234 -26.19 -6.11 -11.16
C LEU A 234 -27.66 -6.04 -11.62
N ALA A 235 -28.61 -6.37 -10.74
CA ALA A 235 -30.03 -6.32 -11.03
C ALA A 235 -30.64 -4.90 -10.99
N HIS A 236 -29.99 -3.96 -10.30
CA HIS A 236 -30.45 -2.59 -10.07
C HIS A 236 -29.37 -1.57 -10.50
N ASN A 237 -28.65 -1.83 -11.60
CA ASN A 237 -27.47 -1.07 -12.01
C ASN A 237 -27.74 0.43 -12.26
N ASP A 238 -28.99 0.82 -12.54
CA ASP A 238 -29.43 2.20 -12.69
C ASP A 238 -29.44 3.00 -11.37
N GLU A 239 -29.42 2.34 -10.22
CA GLU A 239 -29.39 2.97 -8.90
C GLU A 239 -27.98 3.33 -8.43
N TYR A 240 -26.94 2.96 -9.20
CA TYR A 240 -25.53 3.11 -8.82
C TYR A 240 -24.77 4.10 -9.73
N PRO A 241 -23.65 4.68 -9.27
CA PRO A 241 -22.89 5.65 -10.05
C PRO A 241 -22.44 5.07 -11.40
N HIS A 242 -22.58 5.86 -12.46
CA HIS A 242 -22.15 5.49 -13.80
C HIS A 242 -20.74 6.00 -14.10
N PRO A 243 -19.95 5.26 -14.91
CA PRO A 243 -18.61 5.69 -15.28
C PRO A 243 -18.66 7.03 -16.03
N PRO A 244 -17.60 7.86 -15.96
CA PRO A 244 -17.48 9.08 -16.75
C PRO A 244 -17.70 8.78 -18.23
N ARG A 245 -18.46 9.64 -18.94
CA ARG A 245 -18.57 9.52 -20.40
C ARG A 245 -17.23 9.87 -21.03
N PHE A 246 -16.76 9.04 -21.97
CA PHE A 246 -15.55 9.33 -22.75
C PHE A 246 -15.70 10.70 -23.41
N SER A 247 -14.68 11.56 -23.26
CA SER A 247 -14.58 12.89 -23.90
C SER A 247 -14.27 12.78 -25.38
#